data_AF-A0A923TRT6-F1
#
_entry.id   AF-A0A923TRT6-F1
#
_cell.length_a   1.000
_cell.length_b   1.000
_cell.length_c   1.000
_cell.angle_alpha   90.00
_cell.angle_beta   90.00
_cell.angle_gamma   90.00
#
_symmetry.space_group_name_H-M   'P 1'
#
loop_
_entity.id
_entity.type
_entity.pdbx_description
1 polymer ?
#
loop_
_entity_poly.entity_id
_entity_poly.type
_entity_poly.pdbx_seq_one_letter_code
_entity_poly.pdbx_strand_id
1 'polypeptide(L)'
;KYKAVDTASLNPEQRQAHTNAMRNFVLSGADLVGAEKERFARIQERQAEISQKFSENALDATDAFAYYATADELDGVPTDVQQTALAVAKAEGKDGYKLTLKMPCYLPVMQFATRSALRERLYRAYVTRASDQAEGDASQFDNSAIIAEILALRREEAQLLGYANFGEVSVVPKMAQSPLEVTRFLRDLAVRARPYALKDVADLRVFASEHLALTDPQPWDWSFIGEKLKEARYAFSEQEVKQYFTAPKVLGGLFKIIETLFEVAIRKDSAPVWHPSVEFYRIERAGKLVGQFYLDQPARTGKRGGAWMDDVRARWLRPDTGQLQTPVAHLVCNFADGVDGQPPLLTHDDVTTLFHEFGHGLHHMLTQVNERDVSGISGVEWDAVELPSQFMENFCWEWDVLKHMTAHVVTGEALPRALFDKMTEAKNFQSGLQTLRQIEFSLFDMLLHTEHDPALDFMPLLRQVRDEVSVLQAPAFSRTVHTFSHIFAGGYAAGYYSYKWAEVLSADAYAAFEETADANGLPSIETGRKYRESILEAGGSRPAMESFKAFRGREPTLDALLRHQGMA
;
A
#
# COMPACT_ATOMS: atom_id res chain seq x y z
N LYS A 1 -36.69 -11.88 -0.29
CA LYS A 1 -36.67 -12.82 0.87
C LYS A 1 -35.83 -12.28 2.03
N TYR A 2 -34.68 -11.63 1.79
CA TYR A 2 -33.82 -11.01 2.82
C TYR A 2 -34.49 -9.92 3.67
N LYS A 3 -35.36 -9.08 3.07
CA LYS A 3 -36.20 -8.09 3.79
C LYS A 3 -37.22 -8.72 4.77
N ALA A 4 -37.43 -10.04 4.71
CA ALA A 4 -38.39 -10.78 5.55
C ALA A 4 -37.71 -11.62 6.66
N VAL A 5 -36.39 -11.51 6.81
CA VAL A 5 -35.66 -12.15 7.91
C VAL A 5 -36.05 -11.45 9.21
N ASP A 6 -36.50 -12.22 10.21
CA ASP A 6 -36.74 -11.70 11.55
C ASP A 6 -35.40 -11.38 12.22
N THR A 7 -35.06 -10.10 12.30
CA THR A 7 -33.80 -9.64 12.88
C THR A 7 -33.71 -9.92 14.38
N ALA A 8 -34.84 -10.21 15.06
CA ALA A 8 -34.85 -10.55 16.48
C ALA A 8 -34.26 -11.94 16.77
N SER A 9 -34.26 -12.86 15.79
CA SER A 9 -33.68 -14.20 15.95
C SER A 9 -32.19 -14.27 15.62
N LEU A 10 -31.62 -13.20 15.07
CA LEU A 10 -30.22 -13.14 14.64
C LEU A 10 -29.30 -12.84 15.83
N ASN A 11 -28.11 -13.44 15.86
CA ASN A 11 -27.05 -13.04 16.79
C ASN A 11 -26.40 -11.69 16.36
N PRO A 12 -25.50 -11.08 17.16
CA PRO A 12 -24.87 -9.81 16.80
C PRO A 12 -24.18 -9.79 15.42
N GLU A 13 -23.35 -10.80 15.13
CA GLU A 13 -22.63 -10.91 13.85
C GLU A 13 -23.60 -10.99 12.67
N GLN A 14 -24.66 -11.79 12.81
CA GLN A 14 -25.72 -11.95 11.82
C GLN A 14 -26.53 -10.68 11.59
N ARG A 15 -26.79 -9.89 12.64
CA ARG A 15 -27.46 -8.58 12.51
C ARG A 15 -26.59 -7.58 11.77
N GLN A 16 -25.28 -7.56 12.03
CA GLN A 16 -24.36 -6.71 11.30
C GLN A 16 -24.25 -7.13 9.83
N ALA A 17 -24.11 -8.44 9.57
CA ALA A 17 -24.14 -8.99 8.22
C ALA A 17 -25.43 -8.65 7.48
N HIS A 18 -26.59 -8.75 8.14
CA HIS A 18 -27.88 -8.36 7.57
C HIS A 18 -27.93 -6.85 7.25
N THR A 19 -27.45 -6.00 8.15
CA THR A 19 -27.39 -4.54 7.95
C THR A 19 -26.51 -4.20 6.74
N ASN A 20 -25.31 -4.77 6.68
CA ASN A 20 -24.38 -4.61 5.57
C ASN A 20 -24.98 -5.13 4.26
N ALA A 21 -25.60 -6.31 4.28
CA ALA A 21 -26.26 -6.88 3.11
C ALA A 21 -27.37 -5.96 2.61
N MET A 22 -28.24 -5.45 3.49
CA MET A 22 -29.32 -4.55 3.12
C MET A 22 -28.81 -3.27 2.44
N ARG A 23 -27.78 -2.64 3.00
CA ARG A 23 -27.09 -1.50 2.37
C ARG A 23 -26.52 -1.89 1.00
N ASN A 24 -25.80 -2.99 0.92
CA ASN A 24 -25.14 -3.44 -0.31
C ASN A 24 -26.13 -3.87 -1.40
N PHE A 25 -27.32 -4.39 -1.05
CA PHE A 25 -28.41 -4.62 -1.99
C PHE A 25 -28.89 -3.31 -2.63
N VAL A 26 -29.08 -2.26 -1.83
CA VAL A 26 -29.46 -0.94 -2.35
C VAL A 26 -28.37 -0.40 -3.29
N LEU A 27 -27.11 -0.44 -2.85
CA LEU A 27 -25.96 0.02 -3.65
C LEU A 27 -25.71 -0.81 -4.92
N SER A 28 -26.18 -2.06 -4.97
CA SER A 28 -26.16 -2.90 -6.18
C SER A 28 -27.39 -2.72 -7.07
N GLY A 29 -28.21 -1.69 -6.84
CA GLY A 29 -29.36 -1.35 -7.66
C GLY A 29 -30.56 -2.28 -7.46
N ALA A 30 -30.68 -2.96 -6.31
CA ALA A 30 -31.78 -3.90 -6.08
C ALA A 30 -33.18 -3.26 -6.07
N ASP A 31 -33.27 -1.96 -5.79
CA ASP A 31 -34.51 -1.19 -5.84
C ASP A 31 -34.80 -0.61 -7.25
N LEU A 32 -33.86 -0.72 -8.20
CA LEU A 32 -34.08 -0.32 -9.60
C LEU A 32 -35.01 -1.29 -10.32
N VAL A 33 -35.80 -0.76 -11.27
CA VAL A 33 -36.78 -1.53 -12.05
C VAL A 33 -36.69 -1.20 -13.54
N GLY A 34 -37.20 -2.11 -14.38
CA GLY A 34 -37.27 -1.90 -15.83
C GLY A 34 -35.92 -1.55 -16.47
N ALA A 35 -35.93 -0.52 -17.32
CA ALA A 35 -34.77 -0.12 -18.10
C ALA A 35 -33.57 0.36 -17.26
N GLU A 36 -33.82 0.97 -16.10
CA GLU A 36 -32.76 1.45 -15.20
C GLU A 36 -31.95 0.29 -14.62
N LYS A 37 -32.63 -0.79 -14.21
CA LYS A 37 -31.98 -2.01 -13.72
C LYS A 37 -31.13 -2.67 -14.80
N GLU A 38 -31.65 -2.76 -16.03
CA GLU A 38 -30.90 -3.31 -17.15
C GLU A 38 -29.68 -2.45 -17.51
N ARG A 39 -29.81 -1.12 -17.43
CA ARG A 39 -28.70 -0.20 -17.66
C ARG A 39 -27.64 -0.33 -16.57
N PHE A 40 -28.05 -0.38 -15.30
CA PHE A 40 -27.13 -0.59 -14.17
C PHE A 40 -26.32 -1.88 -14.34
N ALA A 41 -26.97 -3.00 -14.71
CA ALA A 41 -26.28 -4.26 -14.95
C ALA A 41 -25.22 -4.16 -16.07
N ARG A 42 -25.55 -3.50 -17.18
CA ARG A 42 -24.59 -3.23 -18.28
C ARG A 42 -23.45 -2.33 -17.85
N ILE A 43 -23.71 -1.34 -16.99
CA ILE A 43 -22.68 -0.47 -16.42
C ILE A 43 -21.69 -1.30 -15.58
N GLN A 44 -22.19 -2.16 -14.69
CA GLN A 44 -21.33 -3.00 -13.83
C GLN A 44 -20.47 -3.96 -14.66
N GLU A 45 -21.04 -4.63 -15.66
CA GLU A 45 -20.30 -5.52 -16.58
C GLU A 45 -19.21 -4.76 -17.33
N ARG A 46 -19.55 -3.58 -17.89
CA ARG A 46 -18.59 -2.78 -18.64
C ARG A 46 -17.48 -2.22 -17.74
N GLN A 47 -17.82 -1.73 -16.54
CA GLN A 47 -16.84 -1.25 -15.58
C GLN A 47 -15.85 -2.36 -15.18
N ALA A 48 -16.32 -3.59 -14.97
CA ALA A 48 -15.44 -4.72 -14.66
C ALA A 48 -14.45 -5.02 -15.81
N GLU A 49 -14.96 -5.08 -17.05
CA GLU A 49 -14.15 -5.30 -18.26
C GLU A 49 -13.06 -4.24 -18.42
N ILE A 50 -13.43 -2.96 -18.36
CA ILE A 50 -12.46 -1.87 -18.61
C ILE A 50 -11.51 -1.63 -17.44
N SER A 51 -11.91 -1.95 -16.20
CA SER A 51 -11.01 -1.93 -15.04
C SER A 51 -9.94 -3.02 -15.15
N GLN A 52 -10.32 -4.22 -15.62
CA GLN A 52 -9.36 -5.26 -15.94
C GLN A 52 -8.40 -4.80 -17.04
N LYS A 53 -8.94 -4.23 -18.14
CA LYS A 53 -8.12 -3.74 -19.25
C LYS A 53 -7.15 -2.62 -18.84
N PHE A 54 -7.57 -1.71 -17.95
CA PHE A 54 -6.70 -0.69 -17.37
C PHE A 54 -5.47 -1.31 -16.69
N SER A 55 -5.70 -2.35 -15.87
CA SER A 55 -4.66 -3.07 -15.14
C SER A 55 -3.71 -3.81 -16.08
N GLU A 56 -4.25 -4.49 -17.09
CA GLU A 56 -3.48 -5.17 -18.12
C GLU A 56 -2.59 -4.19 -18.88
N ASN A 57 -3.14 -3.07 -19.35
CA ASN A 57 -2.37 -2.03 -20.04
C ASN A 57 -1.24 -1.46 -19.17
N ALA A 58 -1.49 -1.23 -17.88
CA ALA A 58 -0.46 -0.74 -16.95
C ALA A 58 0.67 -1.77 -16.74
N LEU A 59 0.32 -3.06 -16.66
CA LEU A 59 1.28 -4.17 -16.57
C LEU A 59 2.08 -4.30 -17.87
N ASP A 60 1.41 -4.36 -19.01
CA ASP A 60 2.03 -4.50 -20.33
C ASP A 60 2.95 -3.31 -20.64
N ALA A 61 2.54 -2.08 -20.33
CA ALA A 61 3.40 -0.89 -20.49
C ALA A 61 4.64 -0.93 -19.57
N THR A 62 4.54 -1.58 -18.40
CA THR A 62 5.69 -1.78 -17.50
C THR A 62 6.63 -2.85 -18.03
N ASP A 63 6.08 -3.96 -18.53
CA ASP A 63 6.84 -5.14 -18.98
C ASP A 63 7.43 -4.94 -20.39
N ALA A 64 6.82 -4.11 -21.23
CA ALA A 64 7.29 -3.80 -22.58
C ALA A 64 8.56 -2.92 -22.59
N PHE A 65 8.82 -2.16 -21.53
CA PHE A 65 10.01 -1.32 -21.46
C PHE A 65 11.26 -2.12 -21.17
N ALA A 66 12.28 -1.95 -22.02
CA ALA A 66 13.63 -2.45 -21.79
C ALA A 66 14.64 -1.41 -22.30
N TYR A 67 15.60 -1.06 -21.43
CA TYR A 67 16.76 -0.27 -21.83
C TYR A 67 18.04 -1.06 -21.58
N TYR A 68 18.85 -1.25 -22.61
CA TYR A 68 20.14 -1.96 -22.51
C TYR A 68 21.25 -0.93 -22.31
N ALA A 69 21.56 -0.66 -21.04
CA ALA A 69 22.60 0.29 -20.67
C ALA A 69 24.00 -0.29 -20.91
N THR A 70 24.94 0.59 -21.20
CA THR A 70 26.38 0.31 -21.17
C THR A 70 26.93 0.39 -19.74
N ALA A 71 28.12 -0.16 -19.50
CA ALA A 71 28.71 -0.18 -18.16
C ALA A 71 29.00 1.23 -17.61
N ASP A 72 29.37 2.19 -18.47
CA ASP A 72 29.70 3.57 -18.09
C ASP A 72 28.46 4.42 -17.73
N GLU A 73 27.27 4.01 -18.20
CA GLU A 73 26.00 4.62 -17.81
C GLU A 73 25.57 4.24 -16.39
N LEU A 74 26.02 3.10 -15.88
CA LEU A 74 25.63 2.55 -14.56
C LEU A 74 26.46 3.06 -13.39
N ASP A 75 27.27 4.10 -13.60
CA ASP A 75 28.03 4.70 -12.50
C ASP A 75 27.10 5.09 -11.33
N GLY A 76 27.48 4.64 -10.13
CA GLY A 76 26.70 4.77 -8.89
C GLY A 76 25.60 3.73 -8.68
N VAL A 77 25.07 3.06 -9.71
CA VAL A 77 24.01 2.04 -9.55
C VAL A 77 24.50 0.88 -8.67
N PRO A 78 23.72 0.37 -7.70
CA PRO A 78 24.16 -0.70 -6.80
C PRO A 78 24.58 -1.98 -7.54
N THR A 79 25.65 -2.63 -7.07
CA THR A 79 26.27 -3.79 -7.73
C THR A 79 25.30 -4.96 -7.93
N ASP A 80 24.41 -5.23 -6.97
CA ASP A 80 23.40 -6.29 -7.06
C ASP A 80 22.37 -6.00 -8.18
N VAL A 81 22.00 -4.73 -8.35
CA VAL A 81 21.13 -4.28 -9.46
C VAL A 81 21.86 -4.45 -10.79
N GLN A 82 23.15 -4.09 -10.87
CA GLN A 82 23.96 -4.30 -12.07
C GLN A 82 24.10 -5.79 -12.42
N GLN A 83 24.36 -6.64 -11.43
CA GLN A 83 24.47 -8.10 -11.61
C GLN A 83 23.15 -8.70 -12.12
N THR A 84 22.02 -8.29 -11.53
CA THR A 84 20.69 -8.70 -11.97
C THR A 84 20.43 -8.26 -13.41
N ALA A 85 20.67 -6.99 -13.73
CA ALA A 85 20.47 -6.44 -15.08
C ALA A 85 21.35 -7.14 -16.14
N LEU A 86 22.59 -7.49 -15.78
CA LEU A 86 23.51 -8.24 -16.63
C LEU A 86 23.03 -9.69 -16.85
N ALA A 87 22.59 -10.36 -15.80
CA ALA A 87 22.09 -11.74 -15.89
C ALA A 87 20.86 -11.82 -16.80
N VAL A 88 19.92 -10.87 -16.68
CA VAL A 88 18.74 -10.80 -17.54
C VAL A 88 19.12 -10.50 -18.99
N ALA A 89 20.01 -9.54 -19.25
CA ALA A 89 20.47 -9.25 -20.62
C ALA A 89 21.12 -10.48 -21.29
N LYS A 90 21.99 -11.19 -20.55
CA LYS A 90 22.62 -12.44 -21.01
C LYS A 90 21.61 -13.53 -21.32
N ALA A 91 20.59 -13.70 -20.46
CA ALA A 91 19.52 -14.69 -20.68
C ALA A 91 18.72 -14.40 -21.97
N GLU A 92 18.66 -13.14 -22.40
CA GLU A 92 18.01 -12.71 -23.64
C GLU A 92 18.96 -12.65 -24.86
N GLY A 93 20.23 -13.02 -24.70
CA GLY A 93 21.23 -12.94 -25.76
C GLY A 93 21.52 -11.50 -26.20
N LYS A 94 21.39 -10.54 -25.29
CA LYS A 94 21.65 -9.11 -25.51
C LYS A 94 22.90 -8.66 -24.76
N ASP A 95 23.66 -7.77 -25.36
CA ASP A 95 24.80 -7.12 -24.70
C ASP A 95 24.33 -6.04 -23.70
N GLY A 96 25.20 -5.72 -22.74
CA GLY A 96 24.96 -4.68 -21.75
C GLY A 96 24.09 -5.14 -20.58
N TYR A 97 23.34 -4.20 -20.01
CA TYR A 97 22.59 -4.38 -18.77
C TYR A 97 21.12 -4.00 -19.00
N LYS A 98 20.20 -4.96 -18.84
CA LYS A 98 18.79 -4.71 -19.05
C LYS A 98 18.17 -4.03 -17.84
N LEU A 99 17.86 -2.74 -17.98
CA LEU A 99 17.06 -1.97 -17.04
C LEU A 99 15.58 -2.04 -17.40
N THR A 100 14.72 -2.14 -16.37
CA THR A 100 13.26 -2.27 -16.50
C THR A 100 12.55 -1.25 -15.61
N LEU A 101 11.23 -1.15 -15.73
CA LEU A 101 10.40 -0.26 -14.90
C LEU A 101 9.87 -0.95 -13.62
N LYS A 102 10.30 -2.18 -13.32
CA LYS A 102 9.98 -2.83 -12.04
C LYS A 102 10.73 -2.13 -10.92
N MET A 103 10.08 -1.93 -9.77
CA MET A 103 10.63 -1.13 -8.66
C MET A 103 12.03 -1.56 -8.19
N PRO A 104 12.36 -2.87 -8.06
CA PRO A 104 13.71 -3.30 -7.69
C PRO A 104 14.82 -2.88 -8.66
N CYS A 105 14.46 -2.45 -9.88
CA CYS A 105 15.40 -1.89 -10.86
C CYS A 105 15.24 -0.37 -10.97
N TYR A 106 14.02 0.12 -11.17
CA TYR A 106 13.73 1.55 -11.37
C TYR A 106 14.18 2.41 -10.20
N LEU A 107 13.79 2.06 -8.97
CA LEU A 107 14.03 2.92 -7.81
C LEU A 107 15.53 3.08 -7.50
N PRO A 108 16.35 2.00 -7.47
CA PRO A 108 17.80 2.15 -7.30
C PRO A 108 18.48 2.98 -8.39
N VAL A 109 18.03 2.88 -9.66
CA VAL A 109 18.59 3.75 -10.72
C VAL A 109 18.26 5.22 -10.44
N MET A 110 17.03 5.52 -10.00
CA MET A 110 16.63 6.89 -9.66
C MET A 110 17.35 7.46 -8.44
N GLN A 111 17.69 6.62 -7.46
CA GLN A 111 18.37 7.02 -6.22
C GLN A 111 19.90 7.14 -6.38
N PHE A 112 20.52 6.27 -7.17
CA PHE A 112 21.98 6.10 -7.11
C PHE A 112 22.72 6.38 -8.42
N ALA A 113 22.07 6.28 -9.60
CA ALA A 113 22.76 6.52 -10.86
C ALA A 113 23.27 7.97 -10.91
N THR A 114 24.56 8.17 -11.14
CA THR A 114 25.17 9.51 -11.17
C THR A 114 24.82 10.25 -12.46
N ARG A 115 24.56 9.52 -13.54
CA ARG A 115 24.21 10.04 -14.86
C ARG A 115 22.75 10.56 -14.89
N SER A 116 22.57 11.88 -14.86
CA SER A 116 21.23 12.49 -14.97
C SER A 116 20.47 12.06 -16.24
N ALA A 117 21.16 11.87 -17.37
CA ALA A 117 20.55 11.38 -18.61
C ALA A 117 19.93 9.97 -18.47
N LEU A 118 20.54 9.08 -17.67
CA LEU A 118 19.98 7.76 -17.39
C LEU A 118 18.73 7.88 -16.51
N ARG A 119 18.79 8.72 -15.48
CA ARG A 119 17.64 9.03 -14.61
C ARG A 119 16.48 9.64 -15.39
N GLU A 120 16.75 10.61 -16.28
CA GLU A 120 15.76 11.24 -17.14
C GLU A 120 15.05 10.19 -18.02
N ARG A 121 15.82 9.31 -18.67
CA ARG A 121 15.29 8.26 -19.54
C ARG A 121 14.33 7.33 -18.79
N LEU A 122 14.76 6.78 -17.65
CA LEU A 122 13.90 5.88 -16.86
C LEU A 122 12.72 6.63 -16.25
N TYR A 123 12.92 7.85 -15.75
CA TYR A 123 11.85 8.66 -15.19
C TYR A 123 10.76 8.93 -16.22
N ARG A 124 11.13 9.42 -17.41
CA ARG A 124 10.19 9.69 -18.51
C ARG A 124 9.41 8.43 -18.82
N ALA A 125 10.10 7.32 -19.09
CA ALA A 125 9.46 6.05 -19.37
C ALA A 125 8.48 5.59 -18.27
N TYR A 126 8.84 5.77 -17.00
CA TYR A 126 8.00 5.38 -15.86
C TYR A 126 6.73 6.24 -15.73
N VAL A 127 6.86 7.56 -15.85
CA VAL A 127 5.74 8.50 -15.64
C VAL A 127 4.83 8.63 -16.85
N THR A 128 5.21 8.10 -18.02
CA THR A 128 4.39 8.08 -19.24
C THR A 128 3.82 6.69 -19.57
N ARG A 129 3.95 5.71 -18.67
CA ARG A 129 3.38 4.37 -18.89
C ARG A 129 1.88 4.44 -19.17
N ALA A 130 1.42 3.57 -20.07
CA ALA A 130 0.02 3.40 -20.44
C ALA A 130 -0.68 4.71 -20.81
N SER A 131 0.00 5.60 -21.56
CA SER A 131 -0.52 6.94 -21.87
C SER A 131 -0.21 7.41 -23.28
N ASP A 132 -0.87 8.51 -23.68
CA ASP A 132 -0.61 9.29 -24.90
C ASP A 132 0.83 9.83 -25.01
N GLN A 133 1.58 9.86 -23.91
CA GLN A 133 2.98 10.30 -23.85
C GLN A 133 3.98 9.14 -23.90
N ALA A 134 3.51 7.89 -23.98
CA ALA A 134 4.38 6.73 -24.11
C ALA A 134 5.09 6.71 -25.48
N GLU A 135 6.34 6.25 -25.51
CA GLU A 135 7.14 6.20 -26.73
C GLU A 135 6.91 4.91 -27.52
N GLY A 136 6.96 4.99 -28.86
CA GLY A 136 6.88 3.85 -29.77
C GLY A 136 5.61 3.02 -29.58
N ASP A 137 5.77 1.69 -29.62
CA ASP A 137 4.67 0.74 -29.53
C ASP A 137 3.97 0.75 -28.16
N ALA A 138 4.57 1.35 -27.12
CA ALA A 138 3.95 1.44 -25.79
C ALA A 138 2.73 2.38 -25.78
N SER A 139 2.58 3.26 -26.78
CA SER A 139 1.40 4.11 -26.96
C SER A 139 0.10 3.33 -27.18
N GLN A 140 0.18 2.06 -27.61
CA GLN A 140 -0.99 1.20 -27.77
C GLN A 140 -1.68 0.83 -26.44
N PHE A 141 -0.97 1.01 -25.32
CA PHE A 141 -1.48 0.73 -23.97
C PHE A 141 -2.13 1.96 -23.32
N ASP A 142 -2.46 3.01 -24.08
CA ASP A 142 -3.02 4.25 -23.55
C ASP A 142 -4.35 4.03 -22.79
N ASN A 143 -4.36 4.39 -21.52
CA ASN A 143 -5.51 4.30 -20.62
C ASN A 143 -6.40 5.57 -20.62
N SER A 144 -6.09 6.60 -21.41
CA SER A 144 -6.85 7.87 -21.44
C SER A 144 -8.34 7.67 -21.69
N ALA A 145 -8.69 6.90 -22.74
CA ALA A 145 -10.08 6.63 -23.09
C ALA A 145 -10.78 5.72 -22.06
N ILE A 146 -10.04 4.78 -21.48
CA ILE A 146 -10.54 3.89 -20.42
C ILE A 146 -10.90 4.69 -19.18
N ILE A 147 -10.04 5.61 -18.74
CA ILE A 147 -10.31 6.49 -17.59
C ILE A 147 -11.57 7.31 -17.83
N ALA A 148 -11.70 7.96 -18.99
CA ALA A 148 -12.87 8.76 -19.31
C ALA A 148 -14.16 7.94 -19.28
N GLU A 149 -14.13 6.72 -19.83
CA GLU A 149 -15.27 5.80 -19.80
C GLU A 149 -15.61 5.35 -18.37
N ILE A 150 -14.62 4.99 -17.54
CA ILE A 150 -14.83 4.63 -16.13
C ILE A 150 -15.53 5.76 -15.39
N LEU A 151 -15.05 7.01 -15.53
CA LEU A 151 -15.61 8.16 -14.84
C LEU A 151 -17.05 8.47 -15.29
N ALA A 152 -17.33 8.35 -16.59
CA ALA A 152 -18.67 8.53 -17.13
C ALA A 152 -19.64 7.46 -16.58
N LEU A 153 -19.21 6.20 -16.56
CA LEU A 153 -20.01 5.08 -16.04
C LEU A 153 -20.26 5.20 -14.54
N ARG A 154 -19.26 5.61 -13.75
CA ARG A 154 -19.40 5.86 -12.30
C ARG A 154 -20.36 7.00 -11.99
N ARG A 155 -20.34 8.07 -12.79
CA ARG A 155 -21.31 9.17 -12.67
C ARG A 155 -22.73 8.69 -12.98
N GLU A 156 -22.91 7.92 -14.04
CA GLU A 156 -24.22 7.37 -14.41
C GLU A 156 -24.74 6.37 -13.36
N GLU A 157 -23.85 5.52 -12.83
CA GLU A 157 -24.14 4.60 -11.72
C GLU A 157 -24.68 5.36 -10.50
N ALA A 158 -23.99 6.43 -10.09
CA ALA A 158 -24.41 7.25 -8.96
C ALA A 158 -25.80 7.86 -9.19
N GLN A 159 -26.06 8.38 -10.39
CA GLN A 159 -27.34 8.97 -10.76
C GLN A 159 -28.49 7.95 -10.72
N LEU A 160 -28.26 6.73 -11.23
CA LEU A 160 -29.24 5.64 -11.15
C LEU A 160 -29.55 5.28 -9.70
N LEU A 161 -28.53 5.26 -8.83
CA LEU A 161 -28.70 4.99 -7.40
C LEU A 161 -29.27 6.17 -6.59
N GLY A 162 -29.52 7.32 -7.23
CA GLY A 162 -30.10 8.50 -6.58
C GLY A 162 -29.10 9.41 -5.85
N TYR A 163 -27.81 9.28 -6.15
CA TYR A 163 -26.73 10.11 -5.61
C TYR A 163 -26.27 11.16 -6.62
N ALA A 164 -25.68 12.26 -6.15
CA ALA A 164 -25.23 13.34 -7.03
C ALA A 164 -23.95 12.96 -7.82
N ASN A 165 -23.10 12.14 -7.21
CA ASN A 165 -21.80 11.76 -7.74
C ASN A 165 -21.31 10.43 -7.13
N PHE A 166 -20.25 9.84 -7.71
CA PHE A 166 -19.72 8.56 -7.26
C PHE A 166 -19.04 8.63 -5.89
N GLY A 167 -18.47 9.78 -5.52
CA GLY A 167 -17.92 9.99 -4.19
C GLY A 167 -18.94 9.75 -3.08
N GLU A 168 -20.18 10.22 -3.26
CA GLU A 168 -21.28 9.96 -2.33
C GLU A 168 -21.63 8.47 -2.23
N VAL A 169 -21.72 7.76 -3.36
CA VAL A 169 -21.93 6.30 -3.38
C VAL A 169 -20.81 5.59 -2.60
N SER A 170 -19.57 6.01 -2.85
CA SER A 170 -18.37 5.38 -2.31
C SER A 170 -18.24 5.52 -0.80
N VAL A 171 -18.70 6.62 -0.19
CA VAL A 171 -18.61 6.82 1.27
C VAL A 171 -19.72 6.14 2.07
N VAL A 172 -20.83 5.73 1.45
CA VAL A 172 -21.95 5.05 2.16
C VAL A 172 -21.52 3.83 2.98
N PRO A 173 -20.63 2.94 2.51
CA PRO A 173 -20.13 1.81 3.31
C PRO A 173 -18.88 2.13 4.14
N LYS A 174 -18.44 3.38 4.22
CA LYS A 174 -17.20 3.81 4.91
C LYS A 174 -17.50 4.50 6.25
N MET A 175 -16.45 4.81 7.02
CA MET A 175 -16.53 5.58 8.27
C MET A 175 -16.80 7.06 8.01
N ALA A 176 -16.14 7.64 7.01
CA ALA A 176 -16.39 9.02 6.60
C ALA A 176 -17.85 9.19 6.16
N GLN A 177 -18.48 10.28 6.60
CA GLN A 177 -19.91 10.51 6.41
C GLN A 177 -20.22 11.27 5.12
N SER A 178 -19.23 11.92 4.50
CA SER A 178 -19.41 12.63 3.23
C SER A 178 -18.09 12.88 2.49
N PRO A 179 -18.12 13.07 1.16
CA PRO A 179 -16.94 13.54 0.42
C PRO A 179 -16.41 14.90 0.89
N LEU A 180 -17.29 15.77 1.40
CA LEU A 180 -16.92 17.08 1.94
C LEU A 180 -16.11 16.95 3.24
N GLU A 181 -16.45 16.00 4.10
CA GLU A 181 -15.66 15.69 5.29
C GLU A 181 -14.25 15.23 4.90
N VAL A 182 -14.14 14.34 3.91
CA VAL A 182 -12.86 13.84 3.41
C VAL A 182 -11.99 14.97 2.85
N THR A 183 -12.54 15.82 1.98
CA THR A 183 -11.78 16.94 1.39
C THR A 183 -11.34 17.96 2.44
N ARG A 184 -12.16 18.23 3.46
CA ARG A 184 -11.78 19.09 4.60
C ARG A 184 -10.64 18.48 5.41
N PHE A 185 -10.73 17.19 5.74
CA PHE A 185 -9.68 16.46 6.44
C PHE A 185 -8.34 16.53 5.69
N LEU A 186 -8.35 16.22 4.39
CA LEU A 186 -7.14 16.24 3.55
C LEU A 186 -6.52 17.64 3.46
N ARG A 187 -7.35 18.68 3.32
CA ARG A 187 -6.88 20.08 3.26
C ARG A 187 -6.30 20.56 4.59
N ASP A 188 -6.91 20.21 5.73
CA ASP A 188 -6.36 20.53 7.06
C ASP A 188 -4.99 19.87 7.24
N LEU A 189 -4.87 18.60 6.88
CA LEU A 189 -3.59 17.88 6.96
C LEU A 189 -2.54 18.50 6.01
N ALA A 190 -2.93 18.92 4.81
CA ALA A 190 -2.03 19.60 3.87
C ALA A 190 -1.48 20.91 4.45
N VAL A 191 -2.34 21.72 5.07
CA VAL A 191 -1.92 22.97 5.72
C VAL A 191 -0.86 22.72 6.80
N ARG A 192 -1.04 21.66 7.60
CA ARG A 192 -0.08 21.27 8.66
C ARG A 192 1.23 20.74 8.10
N ALA A 193 1.19 19.93 7.04
CA ALA A 193 2.38 19.31 6.45
C ALA A 193 3.20 20.26 5.56
N ARG A 194 2.57 21.28 4.97
CA ARG A 194 3.21 22.16 3.96
C ARG A 194 4.45 22.90 4.44
N PRO A 195 4.53 23.47 5.67
CA PRO A 195 5.75 24.08 6.17
C PRO A 195 6.95 23.13 6.20
N TYR A 196 6.72 21.86 6.55
CA TYR A 196 7.75 20.83 6.61
C TYR A 196 8.22 20.45 5.20
N ALA A 197 7.29 20.27 4.26
CA ALA A 197 7.65 19.99 2.87
C ALA A 197 8.45 21.12 2.20
N LEU A 198 8.12 22.38 2.51
CA LEU A 198 8.90 23.53 2.03
C LEU A 198 10.33 23.50 2.57
N LYS A 199 10.51 23.12 3.84
CA LYS A 199 11.82 22.93 4.45
C LYS A 199 12.58 21.79 3.76
N ASP A 200 11.92 20.66 3.51
CA ASP A 200 12.52 19.53 2.80
C ASP A 200 13.04 19.93 1.41
N VAL A 201 12.25 20.69 0.63
CA VAL A 201 12.67 21.19 -0.69
C VAL A 201 13.81 22.19 -0.59
N ALA A 202 13.81 23.06 0.44
CA ALA A 202 14.89 24.00 0.66
C ALA A 202 16.20 23.25 0.95
N ASP A 203 16.17 22.27 1.84
CA ASP A 203 17.31 21.41 2.17
C ASP A 203 17.85 20.70 0.92
N LEU A 204 16.96 20.13 0.10
CA LEU A 204 17.32 19.48 -1.17
C LEU A 204 18.01 20.45 -2.14
N ARG A 205 17.46 21.65 -2.33
CA ARG A 205 18.02 22.65 -3.25
C ARG A 205 19.38 23.16 -2.79
N VAL A 206 19.52 23.45 -1.50
CA VAL A 206 20.82 23.85 -0.92
C VAL A 206 21.84 22.75 -1.15
N PHE A 207 21.52 21.51 -0.78
CA PHE A 207 22.43 20.39 -0.95
C PHE A 207 22.82 20.15 -2.41
N ALA A 208 21.84 20.19 -3.33
CA ALA A 208 22.08 20.04 -4.76
C ALA A 208 23.07 21.10 -5.29
N SER A 209 22.89 22.36 -4.89
CA SER A 209 23.74 23.46 -5.33
C SER A 209 25.15 23.41 -4.73
N GLU A 210 25.28 23.15 -3.43
CA GLU A 210 26.56 23.25 -2.69
C GLU A 210 27.43 22.00 -2.82
N HIS A 211 26.81 20.81 -2.93
CA HIS A 211 27.53 19.54 -2.88
C HIS A 211 27.48 18.73 -4.19
N LEU A 212 26.49 18.95 -5.05
CA LEU A 212 26.31 18.19 -6.29
C LEU A 212 26.52 19.02 -7.57
N ALA A 213 26.77 20.32 -7.43
CA ALA A 213 26.83 21.27 -8.55
C ALA A 213 25.58 21.24 -9.47
N LEU A 214 24.41 20.93 -8.89
CA LEU A 214 23.11 20.89 -9.55
C LEU A 214 22.29 22.11 -9.11
N THR A 215 22.33 23.17 -9.90
CA THR A 215 21.65 24.46 -9.61
C THR A 215 20.20 24.52 -10.13
N ASP A 216 19.84 23.67 -11.08
CA ASP A 216 18.47 23.54 -11.60
C ASP A 216 18.02 22.07 -11.61
N PRO A 217 17.74 21.48 -10.43
CA PRO A 217 17.29 20.10 -10.33
C PRO A 217 16.00 19.86 -11.11
N GLN A 218 16.04 18.85 -11.98
CA GLN A 218 14.88 18.39 -12.74
C GLN A 218 14.08 17.34 -11.94
N PRO A 219 12.83 17.01 -12.36
CA PRO A 219 12.00 16.03 -11.66
C PRO A 219 12.66 14.66 -11.42
N TRP A 220 13.57 14.23 -12.30
CA TRP A 220 14.32 12.99 -12.19
C TRP A 220 15.58 13.07 -11.31
N ASP A 221 15.89 14.24 -10.76
CA ASP A 221 17.04 14.45 -9.88
C ASP A 221 16.66 14.35 -8.39
N TRP A 222 15.39 14.56 -8.01
CA TRP A 222 14.99 14.68 -6.61
C TRP A 222 15.27 13.42 -5.77
N SER A 223 15.04 12.23 -6.31
CA SER A 223 15.37 10.97 -5.61
C SER A 223 16.88 10.81 -5.39
N PHE A 224 17.68 11.15 -6.39
CA PHE A 224 19.14 11.13 -6.29
C PHE A 224 19.66 12.14 -5.27
N ILE A 225 19.16 13.38 -5.32
CA ILE A 225 19.54 14.43 -4.36
C ILE A 225 19.10 14.03 -2.94
N GLY A 226 17.90 13.48 -2.78
CA GLY A 226 17.38 12.99 -1.51
C GLY A 226 18.27 11.91 -0.90
N GLU A 227 18.69 10.93 -1.70
CA GLU A 227 19.60 9.88 -1.23
C GLU A 227 20.96 10.45 -0.82
N LYS A 228 21.56 11.33 -1.64
CA LYS A 228 22.86 11.95 -1.31
C LYS A 228 22.79 12.87 -0.09
N LEU A 229 21.69 13.60 0.08
CA LEU A 229 21.47 14.41 1.28
C LEU A 229 21.33 13.52 2.52
N LYS A 230 20.57 12.43 2.42
CA LYS A 230 20.39 11.47 3.53
C LYS A 230 21.72 10.83 3.93
N GLU A 231 22.50 10.36 2.95
CA GLU A 231 23.85 9.82 3.17
C GLU A 231 24.75 10.82 3.90
N ALA A 232 24.78 12.07 3.44
CA ALA A 232 25.63 13.11 4.02
C ALA A 232 25.18 13.55 5.43
N ARG A 233 23.86 13.63 5.67
CA ARG A 233 23.30 14.14 6.92
C ARG A 233 23.34 13.11 8.05
N TYR A 234 23.09 11.85 7.75
CA TYR A 234 22.94 10.79 8.77
C TYR A 234 24.10 9.78 8.77
N ALA A 235 25.06 9.93 7.85
CA ALA A 235 26.26 9.10 7.77
C ALA A 235 25.96 7.58 7.70
N PHE A 236 24.93 7.20 6.95
CA PHE A 236 24.66 5.82 6.53
C PHE A 236 24.06 5.82 5.12
N SER A 237 24.16 4.70 4.39
CA SER A 237 23.41 4.51 3.14
C SER A 237 22.41 3.37 3.25
N GLU A 238 21.34 3.43 2.45
CA GLU A 238 20.38 2.32 2.37
C GLU A 238 21.05 1.02 1.92
N GLN A 239 22.13 1.11 1.13
CA GLN A 239 22.88 -0.06 0.68
C GLN A 239 23.64 -0.74 1.82
N GLU A 240 24.19 0.02 2.78
CA GLU A 240 24.80 -0.55 3.99
C GLU A 240 23.74 -1.27 4.84
N VAL A 241 22.62 -0.61 5.08
CA VAL A 241 21.52 -1.15 5.90
C VAL A 241 20.90 -2.41 5.28
N LYS A 242 20.68 -2.41 3.96
CA LYS A 242 20.12 -3.54 3.20
C LYS A 242 20.91 -4.84 3.38
N GLN A 243 22.22 -4.78 3.63
CA GLN A 243 23.05 -5.97 3.85
C GLN A 243 22.65 -6.76 5.10
N TYR A 244 21.92 -6.16 6.04
CA TYR A 244 21.48 -6.80 7.27
C TYR A 244 20.08 -7.42 7.19
N PHE A 245 19.31 -7.13 6.14
CA PHE A 245 17.92 -7.56 5.99
C PHE A 245 17.78 -8.67 4.96
N THR A 246 18.32 -9.85 5.27
CA THR A 246 18.04 -11.04 4.46
C THR A 246 16.59 -11.47 4.66
N ALA A 247 15.86 -11.75 3.57
CA ALA A 247 14.44 -12.11 3.63
C ALA A 247 14.13 -13.25 4.65
N PRO A 248 14.94 -14.33 4.77
CA PRO A 248 14.72 -15.35 5.79
C PRO A 248 14.82 -14.86 7.24
N LYS A 249 15.72 -13.91 7.53
CA LYS A 249 15.87 -13.33 8.88
C LYS A 249 14.74 -12.37 9.22
N VAL A 250 14.34 -11.56 8.25
CA VAL A 250 13.19 -10.66 8.37
C VAL A 250 11.93 -11.48 8.64
N LEU A 251 11.68 -12.54 7.87
CA LEU A 251 10.53 -13.43 8.10
C LEU A 251 10.54 -14.08 9.49
N GLY A 252 11.69 -14.59 9.92
CA GLY A 252 11.82 -15.16 11.26
C GLY A 252 11.51 -14.15 12.39
N GLY A 253 11.99 -12.92 12.23
CA GLY A 253 11.72 -11.83 13.16
C GLY A 253 10.25 -11.38 13.18
N LEU A 254 9.65 -11.23 12.00
CA LEU A 254 8.22 -10.93 11.83
C LEU A 254 7.34 -12.00 12.49
N PHE A 255 7.66 -13.28 12.26
CA PHE A 255 6.91 -14.36 12.91
C PHE A 255 7.08 -14.31 14.42
N LYS A 256 8.29 -14.06 14.91
CA LYS A 256 8.54 -14.01 16.35
C LYS A 256 7.69 -12.95 17.05
N ILE A 257 7.58 -11.74 16.49
CA ILE A 257 6.77 -10.69 17.09
C ILE A 257 5.27 -11.03 17.05
N ILE A 258 4.78 -11.58 15.93
CA ILE A 258 3.40 -12.03 15.78
C ILE A 258 3.06 -13.13 16.80
N GLU A 259 3.93 -14.13 16.93
CA GLU A 259 3.76 -15.23 17.89
C GLU A 259 3.70 -14.71 19.33
N THR A 260 4.51 -13.70 19.67
CA THR A 260 4.55 -13.08 21.00
C THR A 260 3.34 -12.19 21.28
N LEU A 261 3.03 -11.23 20.41
CA LEU A 261 1.97 -10.24 20.65
C LEU A 261 0.57 -10.84 20.56
N PHE A 262 0.37 -11.79 19.65
CA PHE A 262 -0.95 -12.34 19.36
C PHE A 262 -1.13 -13.78 19.88
N GLU A 263 -0.12 -14.31 20.58
CA GLU A 263 -0.13 -15.61 21.25
C GLU A 263 -0.47 -16.76 20.29
N VAL A 264 0.16 -16.73 19.12
CA VAL A 264 0.01 -17.75 18.05
C VAL A 264 1.34 -18.44 17.77
N ALA A 265 1.30 -19.48 16.94
CA ALA A 265 2.46 -20.18 16.42
C ALA A 265 2.37 -20.24 14.90
N ILE A 266 3.42 -19.81 14.19
CA ILE A 266 3.50 -19.87 12.73
C ILE A 266 4.41 -21.02 12.32
N ARG A 267 3.91 -21.90 11.47
CA ARG A 267 4.64 -23.10 11.03
C ARG A 267 4.55 -23.24 9.52
N LYS A 268 5.62 -23.72 8.88
CA LYS A 268 5.60 -24.06 7.45
C LYS A 268 4.62 -25.21 7.23
N ASP A 269 3.89 -25.16 6.13
CA ASP A 269 2.88 -26.14 5.75
C ASP A 269 2.98 -26.41 4.23
N SER A 270 2.14 -27.28 3.69
CA SER A 270 2.14 -27.62 2.25
C SER A 270 0.77 -27.43 1.60
N ALA A 271 0.76 -26.81 0.43
CA ALA A 271 -0.39 -26.70 -0.47
C ALA A 271 0.10 -26.66 -1.93
N PRO A 272 -0.77 -26.92 -2.93
CA PRO A 272 -0.46 -26.63 -4.32
C PRO A 272 -0.16 -25.14 -4.51
N VAL A 273 0.88 -24.82 -5.28
CA VAL A 273 1.32 -23.44 -5.55
C VAL A 273 1.44 -23.18 -7.04
N TRP A 274 1.27 -21.92 -7.45
CA TRP A 274 1.36 -21.49 -8.86
C TRP A 274 2.79 -21.16 -9.32
N HIS A 275 3.73 -20.98 -8.37
CA HIS A 275 5.11 -20.66 -8.68
C HIS A 275 6.06 -21.25 -7.61
N PRO A 276 7.28 -21.72 -7.96
CA PRO A 276 8.20 -22.34 -7.00
C PRO A 276 8.67 -21.44 -5.85
N SER A 277 8.60 -20.12 -6.03
CA SER A 277 8.96 -19.15 -4.99
C SER A 277 7.86 -18.91 -3.95
N VAL A 278 6.67 -19.50 -4.12
CA VAL A 278 5.54 -19.31 -3.20
C VAL A 278 5.70 -20.25 -2.02
N GLU A 279 5.70 -19.68 -0.83
CA GLU A 279 5.72 -20.44 0.42
C GLU A 279 4.33 -20.53 1.04
N PHE A 280 4.07 -21.60 1.80
CA PHE A 280 2.79 -21.82 2.46
C PHE A 280 2.98 -22.09 3.95
N TYR A 281 2.12 -21.50 4.78
CA TYR A 281 2.22 -21.52 6.23
C TYR A 281 0.87 -21.70 6.88
N ARG A 282 0.89 -22.18 8.12
CA ARG A 282 -0.26 -22.26 9.01
C ARG A 282 -0.02 -21.50 10.31
N ILE A 283 -1.10 -20.96 10.85
CA ILE A 283 -1.14 -20.26 12.14
C ILE A 283 -1.95 -21.13 13.11
N GLU A 284 -1.37 -21.42 14.26
CA GLU A 284 -1.99 -22.18 15.33
C GLU A 284 -2.12 -21.35 16.61
N ARG A 285 -3.17 -21.58 17.38
CA ARG A 285 -3.31 -21.03 18.74
C ARG A 285 -3.73 -22.14 19.69
N ALA A 286 -2.97 -22.33 20.77
CA ALA A 286 -3.17 -23.42 21.72
C ALA A 286 -3.31 -24.81 21.03
N GLY A 287 -2.49 -25.06 20.01
CA GLY A 287 -2.48 -26.30 19.22
C GLY A 287 -3.62 -26.46 18.22
N LYS A 288 -4.49 -25.45 18.05
CA LYS A 288 -5.58 -25.46 17.07
C LYS A 288 -5.25 -24.60 15.87
N LEU A 289 -5.53 -25.08 14.67
CA LEU A 289 -5.43 -24.30 13.43
C LEU A 289 -6.40 -23.11 13.49
N VAL A 290 -5.90 -21.89 13.29
CA VAL A 290 -6.72 -20.68 13.25
C VAL A 290 -6.73 -20.01 11.87
N GLY A 291 -5.69 -20.20 11.05
CA GLY A 291 -5.62 -19.65 9.69
C GLY A 291 -4.40 -20.17 8.93
N GLN A 292 -4.34 -19.92 7.62
CA GLN A 292 -3.21 -20.30 6.75
C GLN A 292 -2.94 -19.19 5.73
N PHE A 293 -1.74 -19.16 5.15
CA PHE A 293 -1.43 -18.18 4.11
C PHE A 293 -0.38 -18.66 3.11
N TYR A 294 -0.49 -18.13 1.90
CA TYR A 294 0.55 -18.17 0.88
C TYR A 294 1.37 -16.88 0.94
N LEU A 295 2.67 -16.98 0.70
CA LEU A 295 3.59 -15.85 0.66
C LEU A 295 4.35 -15.84 -0.68
N ASP A 296 4.12 -14.81 -1.51
CA ASP A 296 4.69 -14.64 -2.85
C ASP A 296 5.48 -13.32 -2.94
N GLN A 297 6.77 -13.37 -2.58
CA GLN A 297 7.62 -12.19 -2.40
C GLN A 297 8.29 -11.63 -3.66
N PRO A 298 8.87 -12.44 -4.57
CA PRO A 298 9.73 -11.88 -5.63
C PRO A 298 8.96 -11.15 -6.73
N ALA A 299 9.55 -10.07 -7.25
CA ALA A 299 9.12 -9.43 -8.48
C ALA A 299 9.43 -10.31 -9.70
N ARG A 300 8.52 -10.34 -10.68
CA ARG A 300 8.72 -11.07 -11.95
C ARG A 300 7.83 -10.52 -13.07
N THR A 301 8.19 -10.84 -14.32
CA THR A 301 7.37 -10.57 -15.51
C THR A 301 6.00 -11.22 -15.37
N GLY A 302 4.94 -10.53 -15.81
CA GLY A 302 3.56 -11.03 -15.71
C GLY A 302 2.96 -10.98 -14.30
N LYS A 303 3.70 -10.56 -13.27
CA LYS A 303 3.15 -10.28 -11.93
C LYS A 303 2.86 -8.78 -11.81
N ARG A 304 1.64 -8.46 -11.36
CA ARG A 304 1.21 -7.10 -11.01
C ARG A 304 2.18 -6.48 -10.00
N GLY A 305 2.55 -5.22 -10.20
CA GLY A 305 3.43 -4.49 -9.27
C GLY A 305 2.73 -4.10 -7.96
N GLY A 306 3.50 -3.56 -7.01
CA GLY A 306 3.03 -3.18 -5.68
C GLY A 306 3.12 -4.33 -4.67
N ALA A 307 2.38 -4.23 -3.58
CA ALA A 307 2.15 -5.30 -2.62
C ALA A 307 0.65 -5.32 -2.28
N TRP A 308 0.13 -6.49 -1.92
CA TRP A 308 -1.26 -6.64 -1.50
C TRP A 308 -1.49 -7.95 -0.75
N MET A 309 -2.55 -7.93 0.04
CA MET A 309 -3.19 -9.10 0.62
C MET A 309 -4.50 -9.39 -0.12
N ASP A 310 -4.84 -10.67 -0.25
CA ASP A 310 -6.10 -11.12 -0.82
C ASP A 310 -6.63 -12.33 -0.05
N ASP A 311 -7.95 -12.49 0.06
CA ASP A 311 -8.53 -13.66 0.72
C ASP A 311 -8.77 -14.82 -0.25
N VAL A 312 -8.30 -16.02 0.12
CA VAL A 312 -8.59 -17.25 -0.63
C VAL A 312 -9.91 -17.84 -0.17
N ARG A 313 -10.13 -17.82 1.15
CA ARG A 313 -11.42 -18.13 1.77
C ARG A 313 -11.50 -17.46 3.14
N ALA A 314 -12.70 -17.08 3.54
CA ALA A 314 -12.99 -16.54 4.86
C ALA A 314 -13.16 -17.63 5.93
N ARG A 315 -13.04 -17.23 7.20
CA ARG A 315 -13.53 -18.03 8.32
C ARG A 315 -15.06 -18.09 8.25
N TRP A 316 -15.62 -19.28 8.44
CA TRP A 316 -17.08 -19.45 8.36
C TRP A 316 -17.53 -20.65 9.17
N LEU A 317 -18.44 -20.45 10.12
CA LEU A 317 -19.19 -21.57 10.69
C LEU A 317 -20.29 -21.95 9.72
N ARG A 318 -20.05 -23.01 8.97
CA ARG A 318 -20.90 -23.41 7.87
C ARG A 318 -22.31 -23.80 8.35
N PRO A 319 -23.38 -23.17 7.85
CA PRO A 319 -24.74 -23.47 8.29
C PRO A 319 -25.24 -24.83 7.80
N ASP A 320 -24.68 -25.37 6.71
CA ASP A 320 -25.04 -26.67 6.14
C ASP A 320 -24.46 -27.86 6.91
N THR A 321 -23.24 -27.72 7.45
CA THR A 321 -22.52 -28.83 8.10
C THR A 321 -22.23 -28.61 9.58
N GLY A 322 -22.36 -27.38 10.07
CA GLY A 322 -21.91 -26.98 11.40
C GLY A 322 -20.38 -27.02 11.56
N GLN A 323 -19.62 -27.19 10.47
CA GLN A 323 -18.16 -27.25 10.53
C GLN A 323 -17.56 -25.87 10.39
N LEU A 324 -16.57 -25.58 11.24
CA LEU A 324 -15.78 -24.36 11.13
C LEU A 324 -14.78 -24.48 9.98
N GLN A 325 -14.93 -23.62 8.98
CA GLN A 325 -13.93 -23.37 7.96
C GLN A 325 -12.92 -22.33 8.47
N THR A 326 -11.62 -22.62 8.37
CA THR A 326 -10.56 -21.67 8.71
C THR A 326 -10.23 -20.75 7.52
N PRO A 327 -9.85 -19.49 7.77
CA PRO A 327 -9.47 -18.53 6.75
C PRO A 327 -8.13 -18.88 6.09
N VAL A 328 -7.98 -18.50 4.82
CA VAL A 328 -6.73 -18.59 4.06
C VAL A 328 -6.48 -17.28 3.32
N ALA A 329 -5.24 -16.76 3.37
CA ALA A 329 -4.82 -15.51 2.72
C ALA A 329 -3.73 -15.71 1.67
N HIS A 330 -3.65 -14.81 0.69
CA HIS A 330 -2.47 -14.53 -0.10
C HIS A 330 -1.79 -13.29 0.46
N LEU A 331 -0.45 -13.33 0.60
CA LEU A 331 0.40 -12.19 0.89
C LEU A 331 1.38 -12.04 -0.26
N VAL A 332 1.28 -10.95 -1.02
CA VAL A 332 2.03 -10.76 -2.26
C VAL A 332 2.85 -9.48 -2.19
N CYS A 333 4.15 -9.60 -2.45
CA CYS A 333 5.08 -8.47 -2.55
C CYS A 333 5.80 -8.48 -3.90
N ASN A 334 6.69 -7.51 -4.15
CA ASN A 334 7.50 -7.44 -5.37
C ASN A 334 8.95 -7.05 -5.06
N PHE A 335 9.59 -7.82 -4.18
CA PHE A 335 10.97 -7.59 -3.74
C PHE A 335 11.99 -8.05 -4.78
N ALA A 336 13.23 -7.55 -4.65
CA ALA A 336 14.36 -8.08 -5.40
C ALA A 336 14.53 -9.58 -5.11
N ASP A 337 14.90 -10.35 -6.13
CA ASP A 337 15.24 -11.77 -5.96
C ASP A 337 16.71 -11.94 -5.56
N GLY A 338 17.07 -13.11 -5.07
CA GLY A 338 18.46 -13.47 -4.78
C GLY A 338 19.28 -13.65 -6.06
N VAL A 339 20.57 -13.30 -6.01
CA VAL A 339 21.52 -13.48 -7.12
C VAL A 339 22.60 -14.48 -6.69
N ASP A 340 23.02 -15.36 -7.61
CA ASP A 340 24.12 -16.32 -7.41
C ASP A 340 24.02 -17.18 -6.14
N GLY A 341 22.79 -17.54 -5.75
CA GLY A 341 22.51 -18.37 -4.57
C GLY A 341 22.54 -17.63 -3.22
N GLN A 342 22.73 -16.31 -3.22
CA GLN A 342 22.56 -15.46 -2.04
C GLN A 342 21.07 -15.26 -1.72
N PRO A 343 20.69 -15.08 -0.45
CA PRO A 343 19.31 -14.77 -0.10
C PRO A 343 18.90 -13.40 -0.66
N PRO A 344 17.60 -13.20 -0.97
CA PRO A 344 17.07 -11.88 -1.25
C PRO A 344 17.39 -10.89 -0.12
N LEU A 345 17.87 -9.70 -0.49
CA LEU A 345 18.12 -8.60 0.43
C LEU A 345 17.00 -7.59 0.32
N LEU A 346 16.41 -7.25 1.45
CA LEU A 346 15.29 -6.32 1.56
C LEU A 346 15.82 -4.93 1.95
N THR A 347 15.29 -3.90 1.31
CA THR A 347 15.41 -2.54 1.85
C THR A 347 14.58 -2.43 3.14
N HIS A 348 14.79 -1.38 3.94
CA HIS A 348 13.94 -1.15 5.12
C HIS A 348 12.47 -0.89 4.71
N ASP A 349 12.24 -0.24 3.57
CA ASP A 349 10.90 -0.08 2.98
C ASP A 349 10.27 -1.42 2.58
N ASP A 350 11.04 -2.37 2.05
CA ASP A 350 10.56 -3.73 1.76
C ASP A 350 10.16 -4.46 3.06
N VAL A 351 10.93 -4.29 4.13
CA VAL A 351 10.59 -4.84 5.46
C VAL A 351 9.28 -4.24 5.95
N THR A 352 9.13 -2.92 5.88
CA THR A 352 7.91 -2.20 6.25
C THR A 352 6.71 -2.68 5.43
N THR A 353 6.89 -2.84 4.11
CA THR A 353 5.87 -3.39 3.19
C THR A 353 5.46 -4.81 3.58
N LEU A 354 6.41 -5.68 3.96
CA LEU A 354 6.08 -7.04 4.39
C LEU A 354 5.24 -7.03 5.67
N PHE A 355 5.54 -6.14 6.62
CA PHE A 355 4.75 -5.96 7.85
C PHE A 355 3.34 -5.43 7.54
N HIS A 356 3.23 -4.47 6.62
CA HIS A 356 1.97 -3.94 6.13
C HIS A 356 1.05 -5.05 5.63
N GLU A 357 1.53 -5.88 4.69
CA GLU A 357 0.72 -6.98 4.15
C GLU A 357 0.36 -8.02 5.21
N PHE A 358 1.29 -8.31 6.14
CA PHE A 358 1.00 -9.19 7.25
C PHE A 358 -0.07 -8.63 8.18
N GLY A 359 -0.16 -7.31 8.37
CA GLY A 359 -1.24 -6.71 9.16
C GLY A 359 -2.63 -6.98 8.57
N HIS A 360 -2.80 -6.85 7.24
CA HIS A 360 -4.02 -7.29 6.56
C HIS A 360 -4.24 -8.80 6.73
N GLY A 361 -3.20 -9.60 6.52
CA GLY A 361 -3.24 -11.05 6.69
C GLY A 361 -3.70 -11.46 8.09
N LEU A 362 -3.20 -10.80 9.13
CA LEU A 362 -3.57 -11.06 10.52
C LEU A 362 -5.02 -10.70 10.79
N HIS A 363 -5.51 -9.58 10.25
CA HIS A 363 -6.91 -9.18 10.39
C HIS A 363 -7.85 -10.23 9.79
N HIS A 364 -7.49 -10.78 8.63
CA HIS A 364 -8.24 -11.88 8.02
C HIS A 364 -8.12 -13.20 8.79
N MET A 365 -6.90 -13.59 9.14
CA MET A 365 -6.61 -14.94 9.63
C MET A 365 -6.91 -15.16 11.11
N LEU A 366 -6.87 -14.10 11.94
CA LEU A 366 -7.09 -14.23 13.38
C LEU A 366 -8.54 -14.03 13.80
N THR A 367 -9.41 -13.59 12.88
CA THR A 367 -10.83 -13.39 13.12
C THR A 367 -11.49 -14.55 13.88
N GLN A 368 -12.33 -14.21 14.86
CA GLN A 368 -13.18 -15.19 15.56
C GLN A 368 -14.64 -15.13 15.11
N VAL A 369 -14.96 -14.21 14.20
CA VAL A 369 -16.29 -14.05 13.62
C VAL A 369 -16.61 -15.24 12.73
N ASN A 370 -17.76 -15.84 12.99
CA ASN A 370 -18.18 -17.05 12.31
C ASN A 370 -19.15 -16.77 11.16
N GLU A 371 -19.71 -15.57 11.09
CA GLU A 371 -20.56 -15.13 9.99
C GLU A 371 -19.73 -14.60 8.81
N ARG A 372 -19.88 -15.24 7.63
CA ARG A 372 -18.97 -15.06 6.48
C ARG A 372 -18.87 -13.61 6.03
N ASP A 373 -20.00 -12.92 5.93
CA ASP A 373 -20.09 -11.58 5.33
C ASP A 373 -19.51 -10.46 6.22
N VAL A 374 -19.10 -10.80 7.45
CA VAL A 374 -18.48 -9.90 8.43
C VAL A 374 -17.22 -10.50 9.07
N SER A 375 -16.69 -11.57 8.48
CA SER A 375 -15.52 -12.29 9.00
C SER A 375 -14.21 -11.82 8.35
N GLY A 376 -13.16 -11.76 9.16
CA GLY A 376 -11.86 -11.24 8.71
C GLY A 376 -11.98 -9.78 8.31
N ILE A 377 -11.52 -9.45 7.12
CA ILE A 377 -11.64 -8.11 6.54
C ILE A 377 -13.02 -7.84 5.90
N SER A 378 -13.88 -8.85 5.76
CA SER A 378 -15.21 -8.68 5.18
C SER A 378 -16.08 -7.81 6.08
N GLY A 379 -16.83 -6.88 5.48
CA GLY A 379 -17.76 -6.01 6.21
C GLY A 379 -17.11 -4.88 7.01
N VAL A 380 -15.78 -4.81 7.08
CA VAL A 380 -15.03 -3.69 7.66
C VAL A 380 -15.12 -2.48 6.73
N GLU A 381 -15.32 -1.29 7.29
CA GLU A 381 -15.31 -0.05 6.52
C GLU A 381 -13.96 0.19 5.83
N TRP A 382 -13.97 0.57 4.56
CA TRP A 382 -12.76 0.62 3.72
C TRP A 382 -11.71 1.64 4.17
N ASP A 383 -12.11 2.69 4.90
CA ASP A 383 -11.22 3.68 5.51
C ASP A 383 -10.72 3.29 6.91
N ALA A 384 -11.03 2.06 7.35
CA ALA A 384 -10.41 1.39 8.50
C ALA A 384 -9.61 0.15 8.13
N VAL A 385 -9.73 -0.39 6.91
CA VAL A 385 -9.09 -1.66 6.53
C VAL A 385 -7.55 -1.59 6.60
N GLU A 386 -7.00 -0.39 6.44
CA GLU A 386 -5.57 -0.06 6.51
C GLU A 386 -5.05 0.10 7.95
N LEU A 387 -5.91 0.08 8.96
CA LEU A 387 -5.48 0.22 10.36
C LEU A 387 -4.53 -0.92 10.75
N PRO A 388 -4.85 -2.22 10.56
CA PRO A 388 -3.96 -3.29 10.96
C PRO A 388 -2.67 -3.39 10.17
N SER A 389 -2.69 -3.05 8.88
CA SER A 389 -1.51 -3.04 8.03
C SER A 389 -0.51 -1.97 8.49
N GLN A 390 -0.93 -0.71 8.53
CA GLN A 390 -0.08 0.40 8.97
C GLN A 390 0.32 0.29 10.44
N PHE A 391 -0.51 -0.32 11.29
CA PHE A 391 -0.14 -0.57 12.69
C PHE A 391 1.13 -1.43 12.78
N MET A 392 1.23 -2.50 11.99
CA MET A 392 2.37 -3.43 12.03
C MET A 392 3.68 -2.76 11.59
N GLU A 393 3.62 -1.79 10.68
CA GLU A 393 4.79 -1.05 10.18
C GLU A 393 5.62 -0.41 11.31
N ASN A 394 4.98 0.04 12.38
CA ASN A 394 5.66 0.72 13.49
C ASN A 394 6.70 -0.16 14.19
N PHE A 395 6.50 -1.49 14.23
CA PHE A 395 7.46 -2.41 14.83
C PHE A 395 8.78 -2.51 14.05
N CYS A 396 8.81 -2.04 12.79
CA CYS A 396 10.03 -1.92 12.00
C CYS A 396 10.94 -0.78 12.49
N TRP A 397 10.52 -0.01 13.51
CA TRP A 397 11.28 1.08 14.11
C TRP A 397 11.60 0.86 15.59
N GLU A 398 11.34 -0.34 16.12
CA GLU A 398 11.64 -0.70 17.50
C GLU A 398 12.93 -1.51 17.58
N TRP A 399 13.94 -0.99 18.29
CA TRP A 399 15.25 -1.65 18.40
C TRP A 399 15.14 -3.11 18.86
N ASP A 400 14.33 -3.35 19.89
CA ASP A 400 14.18 -4.68 20.47
C ASP A 400 13.43 -5.66 19.58
N VAL A 401 12.72 -5.17 18.57
CA VAL A 401 12.15 -6.00 17.50
C VAL A 401 13.20 -6.17 16.40
N LEU A 402 13.67 -5.07 15.83
CA LEU A 402 14.50 -5.04 14.63
C LEU A 402 15.81 -5.79 14.77
N LYS A 403 16.48 -5.73 15.94
CA LYS A 403 17.76 -6.44 16.18
C LYS A 403 17.63 -7.96 15.97
N HIS A 404 16.45 -8.53 16.19
CA HIS A 404 16.18 -9.96 16.00
C HIS A 404 15.81 -10.32 14.54
N MET A 405 15.60 -9.31 13.71
CA MET A 405 15.25 -9.43 12.28
C MET A 405 16.45 -9.30 11.36
N THR A 406 17.63 -9.02 11.92
CA THR A 406 18.82 -8.64 11.15
C THR A 406 19.92 -9.68 11.27
N ALA A 407 20.61 -9.91 10.16
CA ALA A 407 21.91 -10.56 10.10
C ALA A 407 22.60 -10.13 8.81
N HIS A 408 23.83 -9.63 8.92
CA HIS A 408 24.64 -9.24 7.77
C HIS A 408 24.84 -10.44 6.84
N VAL A 409 24.58 -10.27 5.54
CA VAL A 409 24.59 -11.35 4.55
C VAL A 409 25.91 -12.14 4.51
N VAL A 410 27.05 -11.46 4.72
CA VAL A 410 28.38 -12.11 4.79
C VAL A 410 28.76 -12.58 6.20
N THR A 411 28.74 -11.70 7.21
CA THR A 411 29.31 -12.00 8.54
C THR A 411 28.32 -12.70 9.49
N GLY A 412 27.01 -12.60 9.23
CA GLY A 412 25.96 -13.08 10.11
C GLY A 412 25.72 -12.22 11.36
N GLU A 413 26.45 -11.12 11.53
CA GLU A 413 26.31 -10.21 12.67
C GLU A 413 25.01 -9.42 12.61
N ALA A 414 24.40 -9.13 13.76
CA ALA A 414 23.20 -8.29 13.83
C ALA A 414 23.51 -6.83 13.42
N LEU A 415 22.47 -6.09 13.05
CA LEU A 415 22.61 -4.66 12.75
C LEU A 415 23.22 -3.93 13.95
N PRO A 416 24.32 -3.17 13.78
CA PRO A 416 24.91 -2.39 14.87
C PRO A 416 23.91 -1.36 15.42
N ARG A 417 23.87 -1.21 16.74
CA ARG A 417 23.00 -0.23 17.39
C ARG A 417 23.20 1.19 16.85
N ALA A 418 24.45 1.59 16.65
CA ALA A 418 24.79 2.90 16.09
C ALA A 418 24.23 3.12 14.67
N LEU A 419 24.11 2.06 13.86
CA LEU A 419 23.51 2.16 12.53
C LEU A 419 21.98 2.29 12.63
N PHE A 420 21.35 1.54 13.54
CA PHE A 420 19.93 1.70 13.84
C PHE A 420 19.58 3.09 14.38
N ASP A 421 20.40 3.66 15.27
CA ASP A 421 20.16 5.00 15.81
C ASP A 421 20.19 6.05 14.68
N LYS A 422 21.12 5.94 13.73
CA LYS A 422 21.15 6.79 12.52
C LYS A 422 19.92 6.63 11.63
N MET A 423 19.44 5.39 11.43
CA MET A 423 18.20 5.13 10.72
C MET A 423 17.02 5.83 11.41
N THR A 424 16.97 5.77 12.74
CA THR A 424 15.91 6.38 13.55
C THR A 424 15.95 7.92 13.47
N GLU A 425 17.14 8.51 13.47
CA GLU A 425 17.32 9.95 13.23
C GLU A 425 16.84 10.38 11.83
N ALA A 426 16.94 9.49 10.85
CA ALA A 426 16.46 9.69 9.48
C ALA A 426 15.00 9.27 9.26
N LYS A 427 14.31 8.68 10.25
CA LYS A 427 12.94 8.17 10.12
C LYS A 427 11.97 9.20 9.53
N ASN A 428 12.11 10.46 9.96
CA ASN A 428 11.25 11.56 9.53
C ASN A 428 11.83 12.39 8.38
N PHE A 429 12.88 11.88 7.72
CA PHE A 429 13.49 12.56 6.60
C PHE A 429 12.47 12.69 5.46
N GLN A 430 12.17 13.93 5.07
CA GLN A 430 11.22 14.25 4.00
C GLN A 430 9.76 13.83 4.25
N SER A 431 9.35 13.60 5.51
CA SER A 431 7.96 13.26 5.83
C SER A 431 6.96 14.32 5.39
N GLY A 432 7.37 15.59 5.31
CA GLY A 432 6.54 16.67 4.76
C GLY A 432 6.23 16.45 3.28
N LEU A 433 7.26 16.22 2.46
CA LEU A 433 7.11 15.89 1.03
C LEU A 433 6.27 14.63 0.80
N GLN A 434 6.55 13.56 1.53
CA GLN A 434 5.83 12.28 1.40
C GLN A 434 4.35 12.44 1.79
N THR A 435 4.06 13.19 2.86
CA THR A 435 2.68 13.44 3.31
C THR A 435 1.90 14.24 2.27
N LEU A 436 2.46 15.32 1.72
CA LEU A 436 1.79 16.09 0.67
C LEU A 436 1.54 15.25 -0.60
N ARG A 437 2.46 14.34 -0.94
CA ARG A 437 2.27 13.43 -2.08
C ARG A 437 1.07 12.49 -1.88
N GLN A 438 0.91 11.90 -0.70
CA GLN A 438 -0.27 11.07 -0.39
C GLN A 438 -1.57 11.90 -0.39
N ILE A 439 -1.51 13.15 0.06
CA ILE A 439 -2.66 14.05 0.03
C ILE A 439 -3.01 14.47 -1.41
N GLU A 440 -2.02 14.73 -2.28
CA GLU A 440 -2.25 14.98 -3.72
C GLU A 440 -3.07 13.85 -4.34
N PHE A 441 -2.66 12.60 -4.14
CA PHE A 441 -3.39 11.44 -4.67
C PHE A 441 -4.81 11.34 -4.12
N SER A 442 -4.95 11.51 -2.80
CA SER A 442 -6.25 11.37 -2.11
C SER A 442 -7.23 12.48 -2.51
N LEU A 443 -6.74 13.72 -2.60
CA LEU A 443 -7.56 14.88 -2.95
C LEU A 443 -7.94 14.85 -4.42
N PHE A 444 -6.99 14.49 -5.31
CA PHE A 444 -7.28 14.30 -6.72
C PHE A 444 -8.36 13.24 -6.93
N ASP A 445 -8.23 12.05 -6.33
CA ASP A 445 -9.22 10.97 -6.41
C ASP A 445 -10.61 11.44 -5.96
N MET A 446 -10.71 12.09 -4.79
CA MET A 446 -12.01 12.52 -4.28
C MET A 446 -12.65 13.59 -5.18
N LEU A 447 -11.90 14.58 -5.66
CA LEU A 447 -12.42 15.62 -6.55
C LEU A 447 -12.78 15.07 -7.94
N LEU A 448 -12.02 14.09 -8.43
CA LEU A 448 -12.27 13.42 -9.70
C LEU A 448 -13.63 12.68 -9.70
N HIS A 449 -14.05 12.16 -8.56
CA HIS A 449 -15.29 11.41 -8.41
C HIS A 449 -16.47 12.23 -7.85
N THR A 450 -16.29 13.54 -7.65
CA THR A 450 -17.31 14.42 -7.07
C THR A 450 -17.60 15.64 -7.96
N GLU A 451 -16.58 16.44 -8.24
CA GLU A 451 -16.71 17.75 -8.89
C GLU A 451 -16.38 17.72 -10.39
N HIS A 452 -15.57 16.75 -10.83
CA HIS A 452 -15.13 16.66 -12.22
C HIS A 452 -16.28 16.26 -13.18
N ASP A 453 -16.33 16.90 -14.34
CA ASP A 453 -17.18 16.46 -15.45
C ASP A 453 -16.43 15.43 -16.31
N PRO A 454 -16.85 14.16 -16.36
CA PRO A 454 -16.16 13.10 -17.13
C PRO A 454 -16.06 13.36 -18.63
N ALA A 455 -16.80 14.33 -19.17
CA ALA A 455 -16.68 14.74 -20.57
C ALA A 455 -15.46 15.63 -20.85
N LEU A 456 -14.81 16.15 -19.80
CA LEU A 456 -13.65 17.03 -19.89
C LEU A 456 -12.35 16.25 -19.63
N ASP A 457 -11.23 16.83 -20.05
CA ASP A 457 -9.90 16.35 -19.66
C ASP A 457 -9.72 16.52 -18.14
N PHE A 458 -9.22 15.49 -17.45
CA PHE A 458 -8.95 15.51 -16.01
C PHE A 458 -7.56 16.09 -15.68
N MET A 459 -6.65 16.22 -16.66
CA MET A 459 -5.31 16.75 -16.42
C MET A 459 -5.30 18.18 -15.85
N PRO A 460 -6.22 19.10 -16.24
CA PRO A 460 -6.41 20.38 -15.56
C PRO A 460 -6.76 20.26 -14.07
N LEU A 461 -7.61 19.30 -13.69
CA LEU A 461 -7.94 19.05 -12.28
C LEU A 461 -6.70 18.57 -11.51
N LEU A 462 -5.93 17.65 -12.08
CA LEU A 462 -4.68 17.19 -11.46
C LEU A 462 -3.71 18.36 -11.24
N ARG A 463 -3.60 19.26 -12.21
CA ARG A 463 -2.78 20.48 -12.09
C ARG A 463 -3.29 21.39 -10.98
N GLN A 464 -4.60 21.64 -10.92
CA GLN A 464 -5.20 22.44 -9.85
C GLN A 464 -4.88 21.86 -8.46
N VAL A 465 -5.02 20.55 -8.28
CA VAL A 465 -4.67 19.89 -7.01
C VAL A 465 -3.18 20.05 -6.70
N ARG A 466 -2.30 19.86 -7.68
CA ARG A 466 -0.84 20.07 -7.52
C ARG A 466 -0.47 21.49 -7.18
N ASP A 467 -1.14 22.48 -7.76
CA ASP A 467 -0.93 23.90 -7.45
C ASP A 467 -1.41 24.23 -6.02
N GLU A 468 -2.45 23.54 -5.54
CA GLU A 468 -2.96 23.66 -4.17
C GLU A 468 -2.01 23.04 -3.14
N VAL A 469 -1.56 21.79 -3.36
CA VAL A 469 -0.89 21.01 -2.32
C VAL A 469 0.60 20.76 -2.56
N SER A 470 1.07 20.61 -3.80
CA SER A 470 2.45 20.19 -4.06
C SER A 470 3.45 21.34 -4.00
N VAL A 471 4.64 21.04 -3.47
CA VAL A 471 5.80 21.97 -3.45
C VAL A 471 6.83 21.65 -4.53
N LEU A 472 6.68 20.51 -5.23
CA LEU A 472 7.49 20.10 -6.38
C LEU A 472 6.57 19.76 -7.55
N GLN A 473 6.70 20.50 -8.64
CA GLN A 473 5.83 20.32 -9.80
C GLN A 473 6.33 19.20 -10.70
N ALA A 474 5.41 18.31 -11.09
CA ALA A 474 5.67 17.28 -12.09
C ALA A 474 5.78 17.91 -13.49
N PRO A 475 6.55 17.31 -14.42
CA PRO A 475 6.65 17.82 -15.77
C PRO A 475 5.32 17.65 -16.53
N ALA A 476 5.07 18.51 -17.52
CA ALA A 476 3.81 18.52 -18.27
C ALA A 476 3.50 17.20 -19.03
N PHE A 477 4.53 16.41 -19.35
CA PHE A 477 4.38 15.10 -19.97
C PHE A 477 4.03 13.99 -18.98
N SER A 478 4.02 14.26 -17.67
CA SER A 478 3.70 13.25 -16.65
C SER A 478 2.24 12.77 -16.82
N ARG A 479 2.05 11.45 -16.75
CA ARG A 479 0.78 10.72 -16.88
C ARG A 479 0.63 9.67 -15.78
N THR A 480 1.11 9.96 -14.58
CA THR A 480 1.10 9.01 -13.45
C THR A 480 -0.29 8.45 -13.13
N VAL A 481 -1.35 9.21 -13.40
CA VAL A 481 -2.75 8.82 -13.23
C VAL A 481 -3.13 7.63 -14.13
N HIS A 482 -2.51 7.50 -15.30
CA HIS A 482 -2.75 6.40 -16.26
C HIS A 482 -2.30 5.02 -15.77
N THR A 483 -1.55 4.99 -14.68
CA THR A 483 -1.19 3.75 -13.96
C THR A 483 -1.69 3.74 -12.52
N PHE A 484 -2.65 4.59 -12.16
CA PHE A 484 -3.19 4.69 -10.80
C PHE A 484 -4.22 3.58 -10.52
N SER A 485 -3.75 2.33 -10.53
CA SER A 485 -4.60 1.14 -10.42
C SER A 485 -5.44 1.09 -9.15
N HIS A 486 -5.05 1.76 -8.06
CA HIS A 486 -5.85 1.83 -6.83
C HIS A 486 -7.27 2.32 -7.10
N ILE A 487 -7.45 3.34 -7.95
CA ILE A 487 -8.74 4.00 -8.17
C ILE A 487 -9.43 3.58 -9.47
N PHE A 488 -8.70 3.02 -10.44
CA PHE A 488 -9.29 2.59 -11.74
C PHE A 488 -9.35 1.08 -11.93
N ALA A 489 -8.60 0.29 -11.13
CA ALA A 489 -8.54 -1.16 -11.23
C ALA A 489 -8.43 -1.84 -9.85
N GLY A 490 -8.88 -1.15 -8.80
CA GLY A 490 -8.78 -1.55 -7.40
C GLY A 490 -9.93 -0.95 -6.59
N GLY A 491 -9.94 -1.22 -5.29
CA GLY A 491 -11.07 -0.86 -4.41
C GLY A 491 -11.08 0.59 -3.90
N TYR A 492 -10.18 1.46 -4.34
CA TYR A 492 -9.96 2.79 -3.73
C TYR A 492 -10.57 3.95 -4.52
N ALA A 493 -11.49 3.70 -5.45
CA ALA A 493 -12.18 4.77 -6.18
C ALA A 493 -12.98 5.67 -5.22
N ALA A 494 -12.70 6.97 -5.20
CA ALA A 494 -13.19 7.90 -4.16
C ALA A 494 -12.95 7.35 -2.74
N GLY A 495 -11.73 6.83 -2.54
CA GLY A 495 -11.37 6.02 -1.39
C GLY A 495 -9.87 5.99 -1.12
N TYR A 496 -9.03 6.61 -1.94
CA TYR A 496 -7.58 6.61 -1.70
C TYR A 496 -7.20 7.34 -0.40
N TYR A 497 -8.07 8.25 0.07
CA TYR A 497 -7.95 8.89 1.39
C TYR A 497 -7.91 7.89 2.56
N SER A 498 -8.43 6.66 2.37
CA SER A 498 -8.41 5.59 3.37
C SER A 498 -7.03 5.37 3.97
N TYR A 499 -5.94 5.51 3.19
CA TYR A 499 -4.58 5.39 3.71
C TYR A 499 -4.28 6.42 4.79
N LYS A 500 -4.58 7.71 4.55
CA LYS A 500 -4.32 8.76 5.55
C LYS A 500 -5.34 8.75 6.68
N TRP A 501 -6.59 8.36 6.41
CA TRP A 501 -7.62 8.22 7.44
C TRP A 501 -7.26 7.11 8.43
N ALA A 502 -6.89 5.95 7.94
CA ALA A 502 -6.45 4.83 8.76
C ALA A 502 -5.08 5.08 9.41
N GLU A 503 -4.22 5.90 8.82
CA GLU A 503 -2.92 6.24 9.45
C GLU A 503 -3.13 6.98 10.78
N VAL A 504 -4.20 7.79 10.89
CA VAL A 504 -4.61 8.38 12.17
C VAL A 504 -4.97 7.30 13.18
N LEU A 505 -5.77 6.32 12.75
CA LEU A 505 -6.18 5.20 13.60
C LEU A 505 -4.95 4.37 14.01
N SER A 506 -4.05 4.05 13.09
CA SER A 506 -2.93 3.17 13.34
C SER A 506 -1.86 3.80 14.21
N ALA A 507 -1.54 5.08 13.99
CA ALA A 507 -0.61 5.84 14.84
C ALA A 507 -1.15 5.94 16.28
N ASP A 508 -2.45 6.21 16.46
CA ASP A 508 -3.04 6.31 17.79
C ASP A 508 -3.24 4.94 18.46
N ALA A 509 -3.50 3.89 17.67
CA ALA A 509 -3.48 2.53 18.17
C ALA A 509 -2.07 2.11 18.63
N TYR A 510 -1.03 2.47 17.87
CA TYR A 510 0.35 2.23 18.25
C TYR A 510 0.77 3.04 19.49
N ALA A 511 0.23 4.25 19.67
CA ALA A 511 0.46 5.04 20.87
C ALA A 511 0.02 4.32 22.16
N ALA A 512 -0.97 3.43 22.12
CA ALA A 512 -1.31 2.58 23.27
C ALA A 512 -0.19 1.59 23.64
N PHE A 513 0.59 1.13 22.66
CA PHE A 513 1.78 0.30 22.91
C PHE A 513 2.93 1.15 23.46
N GLU A 514 3.13 2.38 22.97
CA GLU A 514 4.09 3.32 23.56
C GLU A 514 3.76 3.62 25.03
N GLU A 515 2.48 3.83 25.36
CA GLU A 515 2.00 4.10 26.72
C GLU A 515 2.15 2.92 27.69
N THR A 516 2.21 1.69 27.17
CA THR A 516 2.23 0.46 27.96
C THR A 516 3.53 -0.33 27.83
N ALA A 517 4.50 0.19 27.09
CA ALA A 517 5.82 -0.41 26.95
C ALA A 517 6.51 -0.51 28.32
N ASP A 518 7.27 -1.58 28.51
CA ASP A 518 8.04 -1.75 29.75
C ASP A 518 9.26 -0.80 29.79
N ALA A 519 10.04 -0.86 30.89
CA ALA A 519 11.22 -0.01 31.05
C ALA A 519 12.31 -0.22 29.99
N ASN A 520 12.26 -1.32 29.24
CA ASN A 520 13.16 -1.62 28.13
C ASN A 520 12.54 -1.28 26.77
N GLY A 521 11.32 -0.74 26.71
CA GLY A 521 10.62 -0.43 25.47
C GLY A 521 9.92 -1.65 24.84
N LEU A 522 9.82 -2.78 25.54
CA LEU A 522 9.18 -3.96 24.98
C LEU A 522 7.65 -3.79 24.94
N PRO A 523 7.00 -4.15 23.81
CA PRO A 523 5.54 -4.13 23.69
C PRO A 523 4.85 -5.00 24.75
N SER A 524 3.81 -4.46 25.39
CA SER A 524 2.98 -5.20 26.33
C SER A 524 2.19 -6.32 25.64
N ILE A 525 2.34 -7.55 26.13
CA ILE A 525 1.54 -8.71 25.68
C ILE A 525 0.05 -8.49 25.99
N GLU A 526 -0.28 -7.80 27.09
CA GLU A 526 -1.67 -7.49 27.43
C GLU A 526 -2.29 -6.52 26.42
N THR A 527 -1.54 -5.49 26.01
CA THR A 527 -1.96 -4.56 24.95
C THR A 527 -2.08 -5.28 23.61
N GLY A 528 -1.13 -6.18 23.29
CA GLY A 528 -1.20 -7.07 22.14
C GLY A 528 -2.46 -7.94 22.11
N ARG A 529 -2.80 -8.55 23.26
CA ARG A 529 -4.02 -9.34 23.43
C ARG A 529 -5.28 -8.49 23.25
N LYS A 530 -5.31 -7.29 23.84
CA LYS A 530 -6.44 -6.36 23.70
C LYS A 530 -6.62 -5.93 22.24
N TYR A 531 -5.51 -5.65 21.53
CA TYR A 531 -5.53 -5.32 20.10
C TYR A 531 -6.06 -6.50 19.27
N ARG A 532 -5.56 -7.71 19.55
CA ARG A 532 -6.03 -8.94 18.91
C ARG A 532 -7.54 -9.10 19.08
N GLU A 533 -8.05 -9.04 20.30
CA GLU A 533 -9.47 -9.26 20.61
C GLU A 533 -10.39 -8.14 20.09
N SER A 534 -9.92 -6.90 20.13
CA SER A 534 -10.75 -5.73 19.80
C SER A 534 -10.74 -5.37 18.32
N ILE A 535 -9.65 -5.63 17.60
CA ILE A 535 -9.46 -5.29 16.19
C ILE A 535 -9.42 -6.57 15.35
N LEU A 536 -8.38 -7.40 15.51
CA LEU A 536 -8.11 -8.52 14.61
C LEU A 536 -9.15 -9.64 14.67
N GLU A 537 -9.67 -9.94 15.86
CA GLU A 537 -10.66 -11.00 16.08
C GLU A 537 -12.08 -10.56 15.73
N ALA A 538 -12.34 -9.25 15.79
CA ALA A 538 -13.67 -8.68 15.67
C ALA A 538 -14.14 -8.54 14.21
N GLY A 539 -13.22 -8.42 13.25
CA GLY A 539 -13.55 -8.23 11.83
C GLY A 539 -14.62 -7.15 11.61
N GLY A 540 -15.52 -7.38 10.65
CA GLY A 540 -16.66 -6.50 10.37
C GLY A 540 -17.89 -6.74 11.25
N SER A 541 -17.77 -7.42 12.40
CA SER A 541 -18.92 -7.77 13.25
C SER A 541 -19.56 -6.58 13.98
N ARG A 542 -18.87 -5.45 14.03
CA ARG A 542 -19.33 -4.15 14.55
C ARG A 542 -18.59 -3.02 13.82
N PRO A 543 -19.06 -1.76 13.88
CA PRO A 543 -18.39 -0.63 13.23
C PRO A 543 -16.93 -0.47 13.66
N ALA A 544 -16.05 -0.11 12.73
CA ALA A 544 -14.61 0.03 13.01
C ALA A 544 -14.32 1.03 14.14
N MET A 545 -15.09 2.13 14.24
CA MET A 545 -14.97 3.10 15.35
C MET A 545 -15.26 2.46 16.71
N GLU A 546 -16.22 1.53 16.79
CA GLU A 546 -16.51 0.81 18.04
C GLU A 546 -15.39 -0.15 18.41
N SER A 547 -14.84 -0.87 17.43
CA SER A 547 -13.64 -1.72 17.62
C SER A 547 -12.44 -0.90 18.08
N PHE A 548 -12.22 0.28 17.48
CA PHE A 548 -11.19 1.21 17.91
C PHE A 548 -11.41 1.69 19.35
N LYS A 549 -12.62 2.13 19.71
CA LYS A 549 -12.97 2.54 21.08
C LYS A 549 -12.80 1.40 22.09
N ALA A 550 -13.16 0.16 21.73
CA ALA A 550 -12.96 -1.00 22.59
C ALA A 550 -11.48 -1.23 22.92
N PHE A 551 -10.61 -1.05 21.92
CA PHE A 551 -9.16 -1.11 22.10
C PHE A 551 -8.61 0.11 22.87
N ARG A 552 -8.89 1.31 22.40
CA ARG A 552 -8.23 2.54 22.84
C ARG A 552 -8.87 3.18 24.07
N GLY A 553 -10.14 2.91 24.32
CA GLY A 553 -10.96 3.55 25.37
C GLY A 553 -11.50 4.94 25.00
N ARG A 554 -11.19 5.45 23.81
CA ARG A 554 -11.59 6.77 23.30
C ARG A 554 -11.60 6.81 21.77
N GLU A 555 -12.06 7.93 21.20
CA GLU A 555 -11.94 8.24 19.77
C GLU A 555 -10.48 8.54 19.36
N PRO A 556 -10.13 8.34 18.08
CA PRO A 556 -8.79 8.62 17.56
C PRO A 556 -8.48 10.11 17.54
N THR A 557 -7.19 10.43 17.62
CA THR A 557 -6.64 11.80 17.62
C THR A 557 -5.47 11.92 16.64
N LEU A 558 -5.25 13.12 16.09
CA LEU A 558 -4.18 13.38 15.13
C LEU A 558 -2.77 13.47 15.76
N ASP A 559 -2.70 13.66 17.07
CA ASP A 559 -1.46 14.00 17.76
C ASP A 559 -0.37 12.92 17.59
N ALA A 560 -0.77 11.64 17.65
CA ALA A 560 0.14 10.53 17.44
C ALA A 560 0.73 10.53 16.04
N LEU A 561 -0.12 10.71 15.01
CA LEU A 561 0.30 10.77 13.61
C LEU A 561 1.32 11.90 13.39
N LEU A 562 0.99 13.11 13.85
CA LEU A 562 1.87 14.28 13.70
C LEU A 562 3.21 14.05 14.41
N ARG A 563 3.21 13.48 15.62
CA ARG A 563 4.44 13.16 16.35
C ARG A 563 5.26 12.09 15.64
N HIS A 564 4.63 11.02 15.18
CA HIS A 564 5.29 9.91 14.48
C HIS A 564 5.90 10.34 13.14
N GLN A 565 5.37 11.38 12.50
CA GLN A 565 5.90 11.96 11.27
C GLN A 565 6.81 13.19 11.50
N GLY A 566 7.13 13.54 12.74
CA GLY A 566 8.01 14.68 13.06
C GLY A 566 7.40 16.06 12.78
N MET A 567 6.07 16.15 12.80
CA MET A 567 5.27 17.35 12.51
C MET A 567 4.39 17.82 13.69
N ALA A 568 4.77 17.47 14.92
CA ALA A 568 4.08 17.86 16.16
C ALA A 568 4.58 19.17 16.77
#